data_AF-E2A8C1-F1
#
_entry.id   AF-E2A8C1-F1
#
_cell.length_a   1.000
_cell.length_b   1.000
_cell.length_c   1.000
_cell.angle_alpha   90.00
_cell.angle_beta   90.00
_cell.angle_gamma   90.00
#
_symmetry.space_group_name_H-M   'P 1'
#
loop_
_entity.id
_entity.type
_entity.pdbx_description
1 polymer ?
#
loop_
_entity_poly.entity_id
_entity_poly.type
_entity_poly.pdbx_seq_one_letter_code
_entity_poly.pdbx_strand_id
1 'polypeptide(L)' 'HFITRMKEHCNNIKLHETNHSVISKHRYEHRLESGHEFDWSKPNILHSEKYVRKREIAEMFFIKRFN' A
#
# COMPACT_ATOMS: atom_id res chain seq x y z
N HIS A 1 -12.06 6.39 3.92
CA HIS A 1 -11.31 5.73 2.83
C HIS A 1 -9.91 5.29 3.27
N PHE A 2 -9.04 6.19 3.77
CA PHE A 2 -7.71 5.80 4.25
C PHE A 2 -7.75 4.64 5.28
N ILE A 3 -8.58 4.76 6.32
CA ILE A 3 -8.78 3.69 7.32
C ILE A 3 -9.25 2.38 6.67
N THR A 4 -10.10 2.45 5.64
CA THR A 4 -10.60 1.29 4.90
C THR A 4 -9.45 0.58 4.17
N ARG A 5 -8.65 1.32 3.40
CA ARG A 5 -7.48 0.77 2.69
C ARG A 5 -6.43 0.20 3.63
N MET A 6 -6.19 0.86 4.78
CA MET A 6 -5.28 0.37 5.81
C MET A 6 -5.77 -0.98 6.36
N LYS A 7 -7.08 -1.11 6.66
CA LYS A 7 -7.67 -2.38 7.11
C LYS A 7 -7.58 -3.48 6.04
N GLU A 8 -7.89 -3.16 4.79
CA GLU A 8 -7.73 -4.08 3.65
C GLU A 8 -6.28 -4.57 3.56
N HIS A 9 -5.31 -3.67 3.67
CA HIS A 9 -3.91 -4.03 3.58
C HIS A 9 -3.47 -4.93 4.74
N CYS A 10 -3.84 -4.59 5.98
CA CYS A 10 -3.58 -5.42 7.15
C CYS A 10 -4.21 -6.82 7.05
N ASN A 11 -5.36 -6.93 6.38
CA ASN A 11 -6.01 -8.22 6.14
C ASN A 11 -5.32 -9.00 5.01
N ASN A 12 -4.87 -8.34 3.94
CA ASN A 12 -4.17 -8.99 2.83
C ASN A 12 -2.88 -9.68 3.27
N ILE A 13 -2.19 -9.14 4.27
CA ILE A 13 -0.98 -9.75 4.86
C ILE A 13 -1.29 -11.13 5.48
N LYS A 14 -2.54 -11.36 5.92
CA LYS A 14 -2.97 -12.62 6.53
C LYS A 14 -3.42 -13.67 5.51
N LEU A 15 -3.52 -13.30 4.23
CA LEU A 15 -3.90 -14.23 3.19
C LEU A 15 -2.79 -15.26 2.93
N HIS A 16 -3.14 -16.35 2.27
CA HIS A 16 -2.15 -17.29 1.75
C HIS A 16 -1.23 -16.60 0.73
N GLU A 17 0.04 -17.02 0.66
CA GLU A 17 1.07 -16.41 -0.19
C GLU A 17 0.66 -16.28 -1.67
N THR A 18 -0.08 -17.26 -2.20
CA THR A 18 -0.59 -17.24 -3.58
C THR A 18 -1.61 -16.13 -3.84
N ASN A 19 -2.20 -15.58 -2.77
CA ASN A 19 -3.19 -14.52 -2.80
C ASN A 19 -2.61 -13.19 -2.29
N HIS A 20 -1.30 -13.12 -2.06
CA HIS A 20 -0.66 -11.87 -1.63
C HIS A 20 -0.70 -10.84 -2.75
N SER A 21 -1.07 -9.61 -2.39
CA SER A 21 -0.87 -8.47 -3.27
C SER A 21 0.62 -8.19 -3.46
N VAL A 22 0.98 -7.45 -4.51
CA VAL A 22 2.36 -7.00 -4.77
C VAL A 22 3.00 -6.38 -3.52
N ILE A 23 2.25 -5.55 -2.78
CA ILE A 23 2.73 -4.92 -1.54
C ILE A 23 2.97 -5.96 -0.44
N SER A 24 2.08 -6.94 -0.29
CA SER A 24 2.21 -7.98 0.75
C SER A 24 3.41 -8.88 0.49
N LYS A 25 3.64 -9.23 -0.79
CA LYS A 25 4.80 -9.99 -1.24
C LYS A 25 6.11 -9.22 -1.01
N HIS A 26 6.17 -7.97 -1.46
CA HIS A 26 7.31 -7.09 -1.25
C HIS A 26 7.62 -6.89 0.25
N ARG A 27 6.60 -6.69 1.10
CA ARG A 27 6.80 -6.63 2.56
C ARG A 27 7.45 -7.91 3.08
N TYR A 28 6.96 -9.08 2.64
CA TYR A 28 7.49 -10.36 3.10
C TYR A 28 8.96 -10.54 2.71
N GLU A 29 9.29 -10.28 1.44
CA GLU A 29 10.66 -10.33 0.91
C GLU A 29 11.59 -9.37 1.68
N HIS A 30 11.23 -8.09 1.79
CA HIS A 30 12.05 -7.11 2.52
C HIS A 30 12.21 -7.41 4.00
N ARG A 31 11.16 -7.93 4.66
CA ARG A 31 11.25 -8.33 6.06
C ARG A 31 12.22 -9.49 6.25
N LEU A 32 12.23 -10.46 5.34
CA LEU A 32 13.16 -11.59 5.38
C LEU A 32 14.61 -11.17 5.12
N GLU A 33 14.82 -10.27 4.16
CA GLU A 33 16.18 -9.87 3.74
C GLU A 33 16.82 -8.81 4.65
N SER A 34 16.02 -7.87 5.15
CA SER A 34 16.52 -6.67 5.85
C SER A 34 15.91 -6.45 7.24
N GLY A 35 14.92 -7.26 7.64
CA GLY A 35 14.16 -7.03 8.87
C GLY A 35 13.25 -5.80 8.82
N HIS A 36 13.17 -5.10 7.67
CA HIS A 36 12.37 -3.89 7.52
C HIS A 36 10.87 -4.21 7.53
N GLU A 37 10.11 -3.38 8.24
CA GLU A 37 8.65 -3.45 8.30
C GLU A 37 8.05 -2.07 8.11
N PHE A 38 6.94 -2.00 7.37
CA PHE A 38 6.22 -0.75 7.14
C PHE A 38 5.59 -0.22 8.43
N ASP A 39 5.84 1.06 8.76
CA ASP A 39 5.12 1.76 9.84
C ASP A 39 3.74 2.22 9.36
N TRP A 40 2.74 1.37 9.60
CA TRP A 40 1.34 1.67 9.29
C TRP A 40 0.67 2.64 10.28
N SER A 41 1.32 2.95 11.41
CA SER A 41 0.74 3.81 12.45
C SER A 41 0.80 5.30 12.09
N LYS A 42 1.79 5.70 11.27
CA LYS A 42 2.04 7.10 10.90
C LYS A 42 2.38 7.27 9.41
N PRO A 43 1.49 6.87 8.48
CA PRO A 43 1.78 7.05 7.06
C PRO A 43 1.75 8.53 6.69
N ASN A 44 2.72 8.93 5.87
CA ASN A 44 2.73 10.25 5.27
C ASN A 44 1.71 10.32 4.12
N ILE A 45 0.67 11.13 4.26
CA ILE A 45 -0.39 11.26 3.25
C ILE A 45 0.07 12.28 2.22
N LEU A 46 0.57 11.78 1.07
CA LEU A 46 1.02 12.62 -0.04
C LEU A 46 -0.11 13.31 -0.80
N HIS A 47 -1.30 12.69 -0.84
CA HIS A 47 -2.46 13.21 -1.54
C HIS A 47 -3.77 12.72 -0.90
N SER A 48 -4.74 13.61 -0.78
CA SER A 48 -6.09 13.30 -0.30
C SER A 48 -7.12 13.97 -1.20
N GLU A 49 -7.97 13.15 -1.81
CA GLU A 49 -9.03 13.59 -2.73
C GLU A 49 -10.32 12.85 -2.41
N LYS A 50 -11.44 13.57 -2.35
CA LYS A 50 -12.76 13.03 -2.04
C LYS A 50 -13.31 12.19 -3.20
N TYR A 51 -13.09 12.62 -4.44
CA TYR A 51 -13.65 11.98 -5.62
C TYR A 51 -12.75 10.84 -6.13
N VAL A 52 -13.31 9.63 -6.21
CA VAL A 52 -12.57 8.40 -6.59
C VAL A 52 -11.83 8.57 -7.92
N ARG A 53 -12.53 9.02 -8.98
CA ARG A 53 -11.93 9.18 -10.31
C ARG A 53 -10.73 10.14 -10.34
N LYS A 54 -10.80 11.24 -9.59
CA LYS A 54 -9.69 12.20 -9.49
C LYS A 54 -8.49 11.61 -8.75
N ARG A 55 -8.76 10.80 -7.72
CA ARG A 55 -7.73 10.10 -6.96
C ARG A 55 -7.01 9.05 -7.79
N GLU A 56 -7.74 8.23 -8.54
CA GLU A 56 -7.17 7.22 -9.44
C GLU A 56 -6.25 7.88 -10.47
N ILE A 57 -6.68 8.99 -11.06
CA ILE A 57 -5.85 9.79 -11.98
C ILE A 57 -4.57 10.27 -11.27
N ALA A 58 -4.70 10.87 -10.08
CA ALA A 58 -3.55 11.33 -9.31
C ALA A 58 -2.58 10.18 -8.97
N GLU A 59 -3.08 9.03 -8.52
CA GLU A 59 -2.30 7.82 -8.23
C GLU A 59 -1.47 7.38 -9.45
N MET A 60 -2.08 7.35 -10.65
CA MET A 60 -1.35 7.01 -11.89
C MET A 60 -0.26 8.02 -12.24
N PHE A 61 -0.53 9.32 -12.06
CA PHE A 61 0.48 10.36 -12.27
C PHE A 61 1.66 10.23 -11.30
N PHE A 62 1.39 9.93 -10.02
CA PHE A 62 2.43 9.70 -9.03
C PHE A 62 3.29 8.49 -9.38
N ILE A 63 2.69 7.34 -9.71
CA ILE A 63 3.45 6.14 -10.11
C ILE A 63 4.34 6.44 -11.32
N LYS A 64 3.80 7.11 -12.35
CA LYS A 64 4.57 7.44 -13.56
C LYS A 64 5.70 8.44 -13.32
N ARG A 65 5.58 9.32 -12.32
CA ARG A 65 6.60 10.33 -12.01
C ARG A 65 7.79 9.74 -11.24
N PHE A 66 7.57 8.67 -10.48
CA PHE A 66 8.56 8.07 -9.59
C PHE A 66 9.08 6.69 -10.07
N ASN A 67 8.59 6.21 -11.22
CA ASN A 67 9.20 5.16 -12.04
C ASN A 67 10.09 5.79 -13.12
#